data_AF-D9Q2J4-F1
#
_entry.id   AF-D9Q2J4-F1
#
_cell.length_a   1.000
_cell.length_b   1.000
_cell.length_c   1.000
_cell.angle_alpha   90.00
_cell.angle_beta   90.00
_cell.angle_gamma   90.00
#
_symmetry.space_group_name_H-M   'P 1'
#
loop_
_entity.id
_entity.type
_entity.pdbx_description
1 polymer ?
#
loop_
_entity_poly.entity_id
_entity_poly.type
_entity_poly.pdbx_seq_one_letter_code
_entity_poly.pdbx_strand_id
1 'polypeptide(L)' 'MSRHKPLARKLRLAKAFKSNQPVPAWVIVKTLRKFTLNPRRRHWRVSKLKV' A
#
# COMPACT_ATOMS: atom_id res chain seq x y z
N MET A 1 -12.64 9.12 -3.34
CA MET A 1 -11.60 10.19 -3.17
C MET A 1 -12.31 11.53 -3.11
N SER A 2 -11.92 12.49 -2.26
CA SER A 2 -12.54 13.83 -2.32
C SER A 2 -12.08 14.59 -3.57
N ARG A 3 -13.00 15.36 -4.16
CA ARG A 3 -12.90 15.95 -5.49
C ARG A 3 -11.84 17.06 -5.59
N HIS A 4 -11.80 17.97 -4.62
CA HIS A 4 -10.87 19.09 -4.60
C HIS A 4 -9.75 18.83 -3.58
N LYS A 5 -8.57 18.45 -4.06
CA LYS A 5 -7.37 18.24 -3.23
C LYS A 5 -6.17 18.90 -3.89
N PRO A 6 -5.26 19.52 -3.10
CA PRO A 6 -4.00 20.02 -3.64
C PRO A 6 -3.16 18.87 -4.20
N LEU A 7 -2.34 19.16 -5.20
CA LEU A 7 -1.53 18.17 -5.92
C LEU A 7 -0.62 17.37 -4.96
N ALA A 8 0.03 18.04 -4.02
CA ALA A 8 0.91 17.39 -3.03
C ALA A 8 0.18 16.28 -2.25
N ARG A 9 -1.07 16.54 -1.83
CA ARG A 9 -1.89 15.55 -1.11
C ARG A 9 -2.31 14.42 -2.04
N LYS A 10 -2.65 14.71 -3.30
CA LYS A 10 -2.99 13.69 -4.31
C LYS A 10 -1.82 12.72 -4.54
N LEU A 11 -0.59 13.24 -4.65
CA LEU A 11 0.61 12.41 -4.84
C LEU A 11 0.89 11.51 -3.62
N ARG A 12 0.77 12.04 -2.40
CA ARG A 12 0.92 11.23 -1.17
C ARG A 12 -0.11 10.10 -1.10
N LEU A 13 -1.38 10.40 -1.42
CA LEU A 13 -2.44 9.40 -1.48
C LEU A 13 -2.18 8.34 -2.56
N ALA A 14 -1.71 8.76 -3.75
CA ALA A 14 -1.37 7.84 -4.84
C ALA A 14 -0.19 6.93 -4.46
N LYS A 15 0.87 7.46 -3.85
CA LYS A 15 2.00 6.66 -3.33
C LYS A 15 1.52 5.65 -2.29
N ALA A 16 0.67 6.09 -1.37
CA ALA A 16 0.12 5.23 -0.35
C ALA A 16 -0.77 4.12 -0.96
N PHE A 17 -1.52 4.42 -2.02
CA PHE A 17 -2.30 3.41 -2.74
C PHE A 17 -1.39 2.37 -3.42
N LYS A 18 -0.36 2.82 -4.14
CA LYS A 18 0.62 1.94 -4.80
C LYS A 18 1.38 1.04 -3.84
N SER A 19 1.69 1.50 -2.62
CA SER A 19 2.38 0.68 -1.62
C SER A 19 1.51 -0.43 -1.00
N ASN A 20 0.19 -0.38 -1.19
CA ASN A 20 -0.76 -1.30 -0.57
C ASN A 20 -1.05 -2.53 -1.45
N GLN A 21 0.00 -3.16 -1.96
CA GLN A 21 -0.09 -4.33 -2.85
C GLN A 21 0.43 -5.60 -2.14
N PRO A 22 -0.02 -6.80 -2.54
CA PRO A 22 0.54 -8.06 -2.04
C PRO A 22 1.98 -8.25 -2.50
N VAL A 23 2.69 -9.16 -1.83
CA VAL A 23 4.04 -9.57 -2.25
C VAL A 23 3.94 -10.32 -3.58
N PRO A 24 4.77 -10.03 -4.59
CA PRO A 24 4.76 -10.75 -5.85
C PRO A 24 5.06 -12.24 -5.66
N ALA A 25 4.36 -13.10 -6.43
CA ALA A 25 4.47 -14.55 -6.29
C ALA A 25 5.91 -15.08 -6.45
N TRP A 26 6.67 -14.53 -7.41
CA TRP A 26 8.06 -14.94 -7.64
C TRP A 26 8.98 -14.67 -6.44
N VAL A 27 8.69 -13.63 -5.63
CA VAL A 27 9.44 -13.33 -4.39
C VAL A 27 9.15 -14.39 -3.33
N ILE A 28 7.89 -14.81 -3.22
CA ILE A 28 7.48 -15.86 -2.27
C ILE A 28 8.18 -17.18 -2.62
N VAL A 29 8.22 -17.53 -3.91
CA VAL A 29 8.93 -18.73 -4.40
C VAL A 29 10.44 -18.61 -4.13
N LYS A 30 11.06 -17.47 -4.48
CA LYS A 30 12.49 -17.22 -4.27
C LYS A 30 12.91 -17.30 -2.80
N THR A 31 12.03 -16.88 -1.89
CA THR A 31 12.32 -16.84 -0.44
C THR A 31 11.86 -18.09 0.31
N LEU A 32 11.44 -19.15 -0.38
CA LEU A 32 10.90 -20.37 0.24
C LEU A 32 9.80 -20.05 1.28
N ARG A 33 8.90 -19.12 0.92
CA ARG A 33 7.79 -18.66 1.77
C ARG A 33 8.21 -17.98 3.09
N LYS A 34 9.47 -17.55 3.23
CA LYS A 34 9.89 -16.73 4.39
C LYS A 34 9.26 -15.34 4.39
N PHE A 35 8.97 -14.78 3.21
CA PHE A 35 8.32 -13.47 3.08
C PHE A 35 7.05 -13.57 2.24
N THR A 36 5.91 -13.70 2.92
CA THR A 36 4.58 -13.94 2.31
C THR A 36 3.64 -12.75 2.38
N LEU A 37 3.76 -11.92 3.42
CA LEU A 37 2.88 -10.78 3.66
C LEU A 37 3.65 -9.46 3.53
N ASN A 38 3.02 -8.46 2.92
CA ASN A 38 3.51 -7.09 2.96
C ASN A 38 3.15 -6.46 4.32
N PRO A 39 4.12 -6.13 5.20
CA PRO A 39 3.83 -5.57 6.52
C PRO A 39 3.23 -4.16 6.46
N ARG A 40 3.36 -3.46 5.33
CA ARG A 40 2.79 -2.12 5.11
C ARG A 40 1.40 -2.17 4.47
N ARG A 41 0.84 -3.37 4.28
CA ARG A 41 -0.52 -3.55 3.79
C ARG A 41 -1.49 -3.00 4.83
N ARG A 42 -2.51 -2.28 4.38
CA ARG A 42 -3.53 -1.67 5.23
C ARG A 42 -4.91 -1.76 4.61
N HIS A 43 -5.91 -1.73 5.46
CA HIS A 43 -7.31 -1.65 5.07
C HIS A 43 -7.89 -0.29 5.48
N TRP A 44 -8.64 0.36 4.59
CA TRP A 44 -9.13 1.73 4.76
C TRP A 44 -10.18 1.89 5.87
N ARG A 45 -10.87 0.80 6.25
CA ARG A 45 -11.79 0.79 7.40
C ARG A 45 -11.06 0.67 8.74
N VAL A 46 -9.95 -0.08 8.78
CA VAL A 46 -9.24 -0.41 10.04
C VAL A 46 -8.17 0.64 10.37
N SER A 47 -7.32 1.00 9.42
CA SER A 47 -6.20 1.93 9.64
C SER A 47 -6.36 3.19 8.79
N LYS A 48 -6.34 4.36 9.44
CA LYS A 48 -6.47 5.66 8.78
C LYS A 48 -5.09 6.22 8.40
N LEU A 49 -5.06 6.85 7.23
CA LEU A 49 -3.88 7.54 6.72
C LEU A 49 -3.69 8.89 7.40
N LYS A 50 -2.54 9.11 8.05
CA LYS A 50 -2.12 10.43 8.52
C LYS A 50 -1.44 11.18 7.37
N VAL A 51 -2.22 11.80 6.48
CA VAL A 51 -1.75 12.47 5.24
C VAL A 51 -2.33 13.86 5.05
#